data_AF-F6FFU9-F1
#
_entry.id   AF-F6FFU9-F1
#
_cell.length_a   1.000
_cell.length_b   1.000
_cell.length_c   1.000
_cell.angle_alpha   90.00
_cell.angle_beta   90.00
_cell.angle_gamma   90.00
#
_symmetry.space_group_name_H-M   'P 1'
#
loop_
_entity.id
_entity.type
_entity.pdbx_description
1 polymer ?
#
loop_
_entity_poly.entity_id
_entity_poly.type
_entity_poly.pdbx_seq_one_letter_code
_entity_poly.pdbx_strand_id
1 'polypeptide(L)'
;MTTSLASKVLMSLFGAIAVGGTAVAGHKWFSKSGESPKSKKTIAKLIEETGKKILLTKKEDANGAEWKASWKKYREDNKTSEASKDPWTLSGFKGGYSSSVSDEQAPSDFQDKCISLSGEEVEGVEDSKYVQVDKWCTKAKG
;
A
#
# COMPACT_ATOMS: atom_id res chain seq x y z
N MET A 1 32.33 6.52 37.70
CA MET A 1 32.05 7.67 36.81
C MET A 1 30.64 7.43 36.26
N THR A 2 29.56 7.73 37.01
CA THR A 2 28.72 8.97 36.89
C THR A 2 28.54 9.38 35.43
N THR A 3 27.35 9.38 34.81
CA THR A 3 26.09 10.05 35.17
C THR A 3 24.91 9.33 34.46
N SER A 4 23.84 8.90 35.14
CA SER A 4 22.64 9.68 35.51
C SER A 4 22.08 10.55 34.38
N LEU A 5 20.85 10.25 33.95
CA LEU A 5 19.76 11.22 33.66
C LEU A 5 18.42 10.44 33.68
N ALA A 6 17.78 10.42 34.84
CA ALA A 6 16.38 10.07 34.98
C ALA A 6 15.51 11.24 34.51
N SER A 7 14.47 10.97 33.71
CA SER A 7 13.38 11.94 33.49
C SER A 7 12.02 11.25 33.49
N LYS A 8 11.51 11.13 34.72
CA LYS A 8 10.16 11.52 35.17
C LYS A 8 8.94 11.01 34.38
N VAL A 9 8.41 9.92 34.93
CA VAL A 9 6.99 9.56 35.03
C VAL A 9 6.14 10.79 35.38
N LEU A 10 5.06 11.03 34.64
CA LEU A 10 3.97 11.92 35.08
C LEU A 10 2.69 11.09 35.13
N MET A 11 2.43 10.59 36.33
CA MET A 11 1.20 9.91 36.74
C MET A 11 0.05 10.91 36.70
N SER A 12 -1.04 10.57 36.01
CA SER A 12 -2.27 11.34 36.02
C SER A 12 -2.86 11.36 37.43
N LEU A 13 -2.90 12.55 38.04
CA LEU A 13 -3.52 12.78 39.33
C LEU A 13 -5.04 12.54 39.22
N PHE A 14 -5.51 11.62 40.04
CA PHE A 14 -6.91 11.43 40.38
C PHE A 14 -7.53 12.74 40.89
N GLY A 15 -8.77 12.97 40.49
CA GLY A 15 -9.49 14.22 40.68
C GLY A 15 -9.73 14.60 42.14
N ALA A 16 -9.58 15.90 42.42
CA ALA A 16 -10.21 16.54 43.56
C ALA A 16 -11.63 16.95 43.14
N ILE A 17 -12.65 16.29 43.69
CA ILE A 17 -14.03 16.79 43.65
C ILE A 17 -14.12 17.86 44.73
N ALA A 18 -14.06 19.13 44.34
CA ALA A 18 -14.43 20.25 45.20
C ALA A 18 -15.83 20.72 44.79
N VAL A 19 -16.80 20.44 45.65
CA VAL A 19 -18.20 20.86 45.54
C VAL A 19 -18.25 22.34 45.97
N GLY A 20 -18.47 23.26 45.04
CA GLY A 20 -18.59 24.69 45.34
C GLY A 20 -18.84 25.50 44.07
N GLY A 21 -20.06 26.00 43.91
CA GLY A 21 -20.61 26.41 42.61
C GLY A 21 -20.06 27.69 41.99
N THR A 22 -20.13 27.74 40.66
CA THR A 22 -20.52 28.92 39.87
C THR A 22 -21.14 28.40 38.57
N ALA A 23 -22.37 28.84 38.27
CA ALA A 23 -22.99 28.59 36.97
C ALA A 23 -22.36 29.53 35.93
N VAL A 24 -21.66 29.00 34.93
CA VAL A 24 -21.42 29.69 33.66
C VAL A 24 -21.47 28.68 32.52
N ALA A 25 -22.29 29.04 31.55
CA ALA A 25 -22.52 28.32 30.32
C ALA A 25 -21.22 28.14 29.51
N GLY A 26 -21.17 27.04 28.77
CA GLY A 26 -20.50 27.05 27.48
C GLY A 26 -19.12 26.41 27.43
N HIS A 27 -19.11 25.28 26.73
CA HIS A 27 -18.05 24.85 25.81
C HIS A 27 -16.76 24.28 26.43
N LYS A 28 -16.58 23.00 26.07
CA LYS A 28 -15.43 22.50 25.31
C LYS A 28 -14.42 21.67 26.10
N TRP A 29 -14.17 20.50 25.49
CA TRP A 29 -12.89 19.80 25.48
C TRP A 29 -12.57 18.92 26.70
N PHE A 30 -12.68 17.61 26.52
CA PHE A 30 -11.49 16.90 26.06
C PHE A 30 -11.88 15.78 25.11
N SER A 31 -11.41 15.96 23.88
CA SER A 31 -11.64 15.14 22.71
C SER A 31 -11.20 13.71 22.99
N LYS A 32 -12.17 12.80 22.99
CA LYS A 32 -11.92 11.38 22.71
C LYS A 32 -11.17 11.37 21.38
N SER A 33 -9.86 11.09 21.42
CA SER A 33 -9.00 11.00 20.26
C SER A 33 -9.72 10.23 19.18
N GLY A 34 -10.18 10.96 18.17
CA GLY A 34 -10.77 10.41 16.98
C GLY A 34 -9.68 9.71 16.23
N GLU A 35 -9.48 8.43 16.54
CA GLU A 35 -9.07 7.49 15.52
C GLU A 35 -10.17 7.56 14.47
N SER A 36 -9.93 8.40 13.47
CA SER A 36 -10.80 8.54 12.32
C SER A 36 -10.93 7.14 11.73
N PRO A 37 -12.13 6.62 11.43
CA PRO A 37 -12.23 5.37 10.70
C PRO A 37 -11.44 5.59 9.40
N LYS A 38 -10.26 4.97 9.27
CA LYS A 38 -9.49 4.99 8.04
C LYS A 38 -10.41 4.37 6.99
N SER A 39 -11.05 5.22 6.19
CA SER A 39 -11.98 4.77 5.18
C SER A 39 -11.16 4.00 4.16
N LYS A 40 -11.30 2.67 4.19
CA LYS A 40 -10.63 1.82 3.22
C LYS A 40 -11.07 2.23 1.82
N LYS A 41 -10.14 2.20 0.87
CA LYS A 41 -10.40 2.48 -0.54
C LYS A 41 -9.80 1.36 -1.37
N THR A 42 -10.38 1.10 -2.53
CA THR A 42 -9.77 0.19 -3.49
C THR A 42 -8.42 0.73 -3.94
N ILE A 43 -7.48 -0.18 -4.19
CA ILE A 43 -6.16 0.18 -4.72
C ILE A 43 -6.29 0.96 -6.03
N ALA A 44 -7.20 0.55 -6.92
CA ALA A 44 -7.49 1.27 -8.16
C ALA A 44 -7.85 2.74 -7.91
N LYS A 45 -8.73 3.00 -6.94
CA LYS A 45 -9.14 4.36 -6.58
C LYS A 45 -7.96 5.16 -6.00
N LEU A 46 -7.13 4.55 -5.16
CA LEU A 46 -5.95 5.22 -4.61
C LEU A 46 -4.91 5.58 -5.68
N ILE A 47 -4.72 4.72 -6.69
CA ILE A 47 -3.83 5.00 -7.83
C ILE A 47 -4.38 6.17 -8.65
N GLU A 48 -5.68 6.17 -8.93
CA GLU A 48 -6.36 7.26 -9.65
C GLU A 48 -6.24 8.59 -8.89
N GLU A 49 -6.52 8.59 -7.58
CA GLU A 49 -6.41 9.78 -6.71
C GLU A 49 -4.98 10.32 -6.62
N THR A 50 -3.98 9.43 -6.66
CA THR A 50 -2.56 9.84 -6.66
C THR A 50 -2.19 10.53 -7.97
N GLY A 51 -2.82 10.15 -9.08
CA GLY A 51 -2.71 10.82 -10.37
C GLY A 51 -1.34 10.73 -11.06
N LYS A 52 -0.37 10.03 -10.47
CA LYS A 52 1.02 9.88 -10.98
C LYS A 52 1.15 8.83 -12.08
N LYS A 53 0.29 7.81 -12.07
CA LYS A 53 0.34 6.65 -12.97
C LYS A 53 -1.06 6.23 -13.37
N ILE A 54 -1.17 5.41 -14.40
CA ILE A 54 -2.43 4.84 -14.88
C ILE A 54 -2.40 3.34 -14.61
N LEU A 55 -3.46 2.81 -13.99
CA LEU A 55 -3.63 1.37 -13.76
C LEU A 55 -3.91 0.66 -15.08
N LEU A 56 -3.22 -0.46 -15.31
CA LEU A 56 -3.50 -1.38 -16.41
C LEU A 56 -4.74 -2.23 -16.06
N THR A 57 -5.64 -2.34 -17.02
CA THR A 57 -6.93 -3.01 -16.90
C THR A 57 -7.17 -3.91 -18.11
N LYS A 58 -8.40 -4.44 -18.23
CA LYS A 58 -8.83 -5.21 -19.41
C LYS A 58 -9.09 -4.34 -20.65
N LYS A 59 -8.96 -3.01 -20.55
CA LYS A 59 -9.13 -2.09 -21.68
C LYS A 59 -7.89 -2.07 -22.58
N GLU A 60 -6.74 -2.32 -22.00
CA GLU A 60 -5.47 -2.42 -22.68
C GLU A 60 -5.37 -3.75 -23.45
N ASP A 61 -4.69 -3.74 -24.59
CA ASP A 61 -4.41 -4.97 -25.36
C ASP A 61 -3.57 -5.91 -24.50
N ALA A 62 -4.09 -7.13 -24.23
CA ALA A 62 -3.44 -8.12 -23.37
C ALA A 62 -2.02 -8.51 -23.79
N ASN A 63 -1.66 -8.25 -25.06
CA ASN A 63 -0.36 -8.52 -25.66
C ASN A 63 0.40 -7.23 -26.02
N GLY A 64 -0.17 -6.10 -25.63
CA GLY A 64 0.32 -4.76 -25.88
C GLY A 64 1.61 -4.46 -25.12
N ALA A 65 2.26 -3.37 -25.55
CA ALA A 65 3.53 -2.94 -25.00
C ALA A 65 3.47 -2.69 -23.48
N GLU A 66 2.32 -2.28 -22.96
CA GLU A 66 2.21 -1.94 -21.54
C GLU A 66 2.19 -3.16 -20.63
N TRP A 67 1.41 -4.18 -20.99
CA TRP A 67 1.42 -5.45 -20.27
C TRP A 67 2.79 -6.14 -20.36
N LYS A 68 3.44 -6.09 -21.53
CA LYS A 68 4.81 -6.58 -21.72
C LYS A 68 5.82 -5.87 -20.81
N ALA A 69 5.78 -4.54 -20.77
CA ALA A 69 6.64 -3.73 -19.92
C ALA A 69 6.41 -4.04 -18.42
N SER A 70 5.15 -4.12 -18.00
CA SER A 70 4.76 -4.51 -16.64
C SER A 70 5.26 -5.90 -16.26
N TRP A 71 5.08 -6.88 -17.15
CA TRP A 71 5.54 -8.25 -16.91
C TRP A 71 7.07 -8.37 -16.87
N LYS A 72 7.75 -7.64 -17.74
CA LYS A 72 9.21 -7.53 -17.72
C LYS A 72 9.68 -6.98 -16.38
N LYS A 73 9.09 -5.87 -15.91
CA LYS A 73 9.43 -5.26 -14.62
C LYS A 73 9.20 -6.21 -13.44
N TYR A 74 8.09 -6.94 -13.43
CA TYR A 74 7.83 -7.96 -12.43
C TYR A 74 8.95 -9.02 -12.38
N ARG A 75 9.35 -9.54 -13.54
CA ARG A 75 10.43 -10.53 -13.63
C ARG A 75 11.80 -9.95 -13.27
N GLU A 76 12.07 -8.69 -13.59
CA GLU A 76 13.32 -8.01 -13.22
C GLU A 76 13.46 -7.84 -11.71
N ASP A 77 12.39 -7.40 -11.05
CA ASP A 77 12.37 -7.20 -9.61
C ASP A 77 12.46 -8.52 -8.83
N ASN A 78 11.96 -9.61 -9.42
CA ASN A 78 11.94 -10.92 -8.79
C ASN A 78 12.96 -11.88 -9.42
N LYS A 79 13.98 -11.36 -10.13
CA LYS A 79 14.86 -12.19 -10.97
C LYS A 79 15.65 -13.28 -10.24
N THR A 80 15.89 -13.08 -8.95
CA THR A 80 16.59 -14.02 -8.06
C THR A 80 15.66 -15.07 -7.44
N SER A 81 14.35 -14.94 -7.63
CA SER A 81 13.39 -15.95 -7.18
C SER A 81 13.47 -17.17 -8.09
N GLU A 82 13.31 -18.35 -7.49
CA GLU A 82 13.13 -19.61 -8.23
C GLU A 82 11.76 -19.66 -8.91
N ALA A 83 11.60 -20.62 -9.83
CA ALA A 83 10.32 -20.90 -10.47
C ALA A 83 9.18 -21.04 -9.44
N SER A 84 8.08 -20.33 -9.68
CA SER A 84 6.90 -20.26 -8.80
C SER A 84 7.17 -19.89 -7.33
N LYS A 85 8.33 -19.30 -7.01
CA LYS A 85 8.65 -18.72 -5.69
C LYS A 85 8.68 -17.19 -5.72
N ASP A 86 8.05 -16.60 -6.73
CA ASP A 86 7.80 -15.17 -6.80
C ASP A 86 6.74 -14.75 -5.78
N PRO A 87 6.65 -13.45 -5.43
CA PRO A 87 5.71 -12.94 -4.43
C PRO A 87 4.25 -13.25 -4.71
N TRP A 88 3.87 -13.46 -5.98
CA TRP A 88 2.52 -13.82 -6.39
C TRP A 88 2.33 -15.30 -6.70
N THR A 89 3.38 -16.12 -6.58
CA THR A 89 3.36 -17.56 -6.86
C THR A 89 2.73 -17.87 -8.22
N LEU A 90 3.14 -17.14 -9.25
CA LEU A 90 2.57 -17.27 -10.59
C LEU A 90 3.07 -18.56 -11.25
N SER A 91 2.13 -19.32 -11.79
CA SER A 91 2.40 -20.51 -12.60
C SER A 91 3.29 -20.19 -13.82
N GLY A 92 3.14 -19.00 -14.41
CA GLY A 92 3.96 -18.54 -15.54
C GLY A 92 5.37 -18.04 -15.18
N PHE A 93 5.73 -17.98 -13.88
CA PHE A 93 7.00 -17.43 -13.44
C PHE A 93 8.12 -18.49 -13.44
N LYS A 94 9.11 -18.31 -14.33
CA LYS A 94 10.23 -19.25 -14.51
C LYS A 94 11.37 -19.05 -13.50
N GLY A 95 11.55 -17.82 -12.99
CA GLY A 95 12.63 -17.51 -12.06
C GLY A 95 14.04 -17.65 -12.65
N GLY A 96 15.06 -17.38 -11.82
CA GLY A 96 16.47 -17.63 -12.16
C GLY A 96 16.97 -16.89 -13.41
N TYR A 97 16.51 -15.66 -13.66
CA TYR A 97 16.84 -14.95 -14.90
C TYR A 97 18.32 -14.50 -14.92
N SER A 98 19.09 -15.02 -15.89
CA SER A 98 20.50 -14.68 -16.07
C SER A 98 20.67 -13.26 -16.63
N SER A 99 20.76 -12.28 -15.75
CA SER A 99 21.10 -10.86 -16.00
C SER A 99 20.15 -10.00 -16.85
N SER A 100 19.56 -10.52 -17.94
CA SER A 100 18.60 -9.76 -18.77
C SER A 100 17.26 -10.49 -18.83
N VAL A 101 16.19 -9.78 -18.46
CA VAL A 101 14.82 -10.25 -18.65
C VAL A 101 14.38 -9.91 -20.07
N SER A 102 14.01 -10.94 -20.83
CA SER A 102 13.48 -10.83 -22.19
C SER A 102 12.16 -10.06 -22.21
N ASP A 103 11.87 -9.40 -23.33
CA ASP A 103 10.53 -8.87 -23.57
C ASP A 103 9.62 -10.05 -23.98
N GLU A 104 8.61 -10.34 -23.17
CA GLU A 104 7.69 -11.46 -23.38
C GLU A 104 6.27 -11.02 -23.07
N GLN A 105 5.31 -11.68 -23.73
CA GLN A 105 3.89 -11.51 -23.46
C GLN A 105 3.58 -11.80 -21.98
N ALA A 106 2.81 -10.91 -21.36
CA ALA A 106 2.35 -11.11 -20.00
C ALA A 106 1.40 -12.31 -19.94
N PRO A 107 1.67 -13.32 -19.09
CA PRO A 107 0.77 -14.44 -18.94
C PRO A 107 -0.55 -13.99 -18.30
N SER A 108 -1.64 -14.72 -18.55
CA SER A 108 -2.97 -14.33 -18.06
C SER A 108 -3.04 -14.33 -16.54
N ASP A 109 -2.34 -15.23 -15.86
CA ASP A 109 -2.27 -15.28 -14.40
C ASP A 109 -1.69 -14.00 -13.80
N PHE A 110 -0.68 -13.39 -14.43
CA PHE A 110 -0.14 -12.09 -14.04
C PHE A 110 -1.18 -10.97 -14.24
N GLN A 111 -1.84 -10.92 -15.40
CA GLN A 111 -2.84 -9.88 -15.70
C GLN A 111 -4.04 -9.97 -14.75
N ASP A 112 -4.55 -11.19 -14.52
CA ASP A 112 -5.65 -11.45 -13.60
C ASP A 112 -5.26 -11.11 -12.16
N LYS A 113 -4.01 -11.35 -11.76
CA LYS A 113 -3.51 -10.95 -10.44
C LYS A 113 -3.51 -9.44 -10.26
N CYS A 114 -3.07 -8.69 -11.28
CA CYS A 114 -3.15 -7.23 -11.28
C CYS A 114 -4.59 -6.73 -11.11
N ILE A 115 -5.51 -7.29 -11.90
CA ILE A 115 -6.93 -6.90 -11.87
C ILE A 115 -7.55 -7.22 -10.50
N SER A 116 -7.30 -8.43 -9.98
CA SER A 116 -7.76 -8.87 -8.66
C SER A 116 -7.25 -7.95 -7.55
N LEU A 117 -5.93 -7.75 -7.46
CA LEU A 117 -5.33 -6.93 -6.40
C LEU A 117 -5.78 -5.46 -6.49
N SER A 118 -5.95 -4.91 -7.69
CA SER A 118 -6.42 -3.53 -7.85
C SER A 118 -7.82 -3.28 -7.28
N GLY A 119 -8.66 -4.32 -7.22
CA GLY A 119 -10.00 -4.27 -6.64
C GLY A 119 -10.03 -4.39 -5.11
N GLU A 120 -8.92 -4.75 -4.47
CA GLU A 120 -8.89 -4.91 -3.01
C GLU A 120 -8.85 -3.58 -2.28
N GLU A 121 -9.51 -3.53 -1.12
CA GLU A 121 -9.56 -2.36 -0.26
C GLU A 121 -8.41 -2.35 0.75
N VAL A 122 -7.69 -1.23 0.82
CA VAL A 122 -6.55 -1.02 1.72
C VAL A 122 -6.69 0.27 2.51
N GLU A 123 -5.94 0.38 3.61
CA GLU A 123 -5.95 1.58 4.47
C GLU A 123 -5.27 2.80 3.83
N GLY A 124 -4.39 2.58 2.83
CA GLY A 124 -3.70 3.66 2.14
C GLY A 124 -2.53 3.16 1.27
N VAL A 125 -1.73 4.12 0.81
CA VAL A 125 -0.62 3.90 -0.13
C VAL A 125 0.58 3.15 0.45
N GLU A 126 0.64 3.04 1.78
CA GLU A 126 1.70 2.29 2.47
C GLU A 126 1.39 0.78 2.51
N ASP A 127 0.19 0.35 2.10
CA ASP A 127 -0.17 -1.06 2.07
C ASP A 127 0.69 -1.83 1.04
N SER A 128 1.23 -2.98 1.46
CA SER A 128 2.08 -3.81 0.61
C SER A 128 1.43 -4.18 -0.74
N LYS A 129 0.10 -4.38 -0.77
CA LYS A 129 -0.64 -4.70 -2.00
C LYS A 129 -0.75 -3.46 -2.89
N TYR A 130 -0.98 -2.29 -2.31
CA TYR A 130 -0.94 -1.03 -3.07
C TYR A 130 0.44 -0.86 -3.72
N VAL A 131 1.52 -1.01 -2.95
CA VAL A 131 2.89 -0.84 -3.45
C VAL A 131 3.19 -1.81 -4.60
N GLN A 132 2.74 -3.06 -4.50
CA GLN A 132 2.92 -4.06 -5.55
C GLN A 132 2.13 -3.71 -6.82
N VAL A 133 0.85 -3.34 -6.69
CA VAL A 133 0.01 -2.95 -7.84
C VAL A 133 0.54 -1.67 -8.48
N ASP A 134 0.89 -0.65 -7.68
CA ASP A 134 1.49 0.60 -8.17
C ASP A 134 2.81 0.34 -8.91
N LYS A 135 3.59 -0.67 -8.51
CA LYS A 135 4.88 -0.98 -9.13
C LYS A 135 4.74 -1.78 -10.42
N TRP A 136 3.85 -2.77 -10.46
CA TRP A 136 3.81 -3.80 -11.51
C TRP A 136 2.58 -3.75 -12.41
N CYS A 137 1.50 -3.10 -11.99
CA CYS A 137 0.24 -3.05 -12.73
C CYS A 137 -0.07 -1.65 -13.26
N THR A 138 0.91 -0.76 -13.37
CA THR A 138 0.69 0.61 -13.82
C THR A 138 1.68 1.02 -14.90
N LYS A 139 1.26 2.01 -15.69
CA LYS A 139 2.07 2.70 -16.70
C LYS A 139 2.21 4.17 -16.37
N ALA A 140 3.23 4.80 -16.95
CA ALA A 140 3.44 6.24 -16.82
C ALA A 140 2.23 7.01 -17.39
N LYS A 141 1.82 8.07 -16.69
CA LYS A 141 0.86 9.01 -17.22
C LYS A 141 1.61 9.89 -18.22
N GLY A 142 1.29 9.75 -19.51
CA GLY A 142 1.88 10.52 -20.60
C GLY A 142 1.56 12.00 -20.54
#